data_AF-A0A3M2FYJ0-F1
#
_entry.id   AF-A0A3M2FYJ0-F1
#
_cell.length_a   1.000
_cell.length_b   1.000
_cell.length_c   1.000
_cell.angle_alpha   90.00
_cell.angle_beta   90.00
_cell.angle_gamma   90.00
#
_symmetry.space_group_name_H-M   'P 1'
#
loop_
_entity.id
_entity.type
_entity.pdbx_description
1 polymer ?
#
loop_
_entity_poly.entity_id
_entity_poly.type
_entity_poly.pdbx_seq_one_letter_code
_entity_poly.pdbx_strand_id
1 'polypeptide(L)' 'APIVGTFYRAPSPDADPFVQVGDRVKPGDVLCIIEAMKLMNEIESEVAGTVTEILVENAQPVEYDQPLFRIRLD' A
#
# COMPACT_ATOMS: atom_id res chain seq x y z
N ALA A 1 -7.56 -0.15 -5.43
CA ALA A 1 -7.60 0.43 -4.10
C ALA A 1 -9.01 0.21 -3.57
N PRO A 2 -9.21 -0.18 -2.31
CA PRO A 2 -10.55 -0.47 -1.80
C PRO A 2 -11.40 0.78 -1.59
N ILE A 3 -10.78 1.97 -1.55
CA ILE A 3 -11.42 3.26 -1.30
C ILE A 3 -10.75 4.36 -2.14
N VAL A 4 -11.49 5.44 -2.41
CA VAL A 4 -10.95 6.68 -2.98
C VAL A 4 -10.27 7.48 -1.87
N GLY A 5 -9.06 7.99 -2.11
CA GLY A 5 -8.33 8.76 -1.10
C GLY A 5 -6.92 9.14 -1.52
N THR A 6 -6.06 9.44 -0.54
CA THR A 6 -4.64 9.76 -0.76
C THR A 6 -3.76 8.61 -0.30
N PHE A 7 -2.89 8.11 -1.19
CA PHE A 7 -1.98 7.01 -0.90
C PHE A 7 -0.72 7.46 -0.15
N TYR A 8 -0.36 6.74 0.91
CA TYR A 8 0.85 6.96 1.68
C TYR A 8 1.63 5.66 1.89
N ARG A 9 2.95 5.74 1.69
CA ARG A 9 3.84 4.57 1.83
C ARG A 9 4.25 4.26 3.26
N ALA A 10 4.06 5.19 4.19
CA ALA A 10 4.56 5.15 5.56
C ALA A 10 3.48 5.63 6.54
N PRO A 11 3.55 5.24 7.83
CA PRO A 11 2.58 5.67 8.85
C PRO A 11 2.70 7.17 9.20
N SER A 12 3.84 7.79 8.91
CA SER A 12 4.09 9.22 9.08
C SER A 12 5.18 9.70 8.11
N PRO A 13 5.36 11.02 7.91
CA PRO A 13 6.35 11.56 6.97
C PRO A 13 7.81 11.19 7.27
N ASP A 14 8.14 10.99 8.54
CA ASP A 14 9.52 10.69 9.00
C ASP A 14 9.74 9.20 9.27
N ALA A 15 8.73 8.35 9.08
CA ALA A 15 8.83 6.92 9.27
C ALA A 15 9.25 6.21 7.98
N ASP A 16 9.86 5.04 8.15
CA ASP A 16 10.16 4.17 7.02
C ASP A 16 8.87 3.69 6.31
N PRO A 17 8.92 3.43 5.00
CA PRO A 17 7.82 2.80 4.29
C PRO A 17 7.45 1.45 4.91
N PHE A 18 6.16 1.09 4.84
CA PHE A 18 5.70 -0.23 5.28
C PHE A 18 6.36 -1.37 4.50
N VAL A 19 6.54 -1.18 3.19
CA VAL A 19 7.19 -2.15 2.29
C VAL A 19 7.98 -1.44 1.18
N GLN A 20 8.95 -2.14 0.62
CA GLN A 20 9.76 -1.77 -0.55
C GLN A 20 9.71 -2.86 -1.62
N VAL A 21 10.13 -2.51 -2.85
CA VAL A 21 10.29 -3.50 -3.92
C VAL A 21 11.37 -4.51 -3.53
N GLY A 22 11.03 -5.80 -3.62
CA GLY A 22 11.87 -6.90 -3.19
C GLY A 22 11.47 -7.50 -1.84
N ASP A 23 10.66 -6.80 -1.05
CA ASP A 23 10.21 -7.31 0.24
C ASP A 23 9.23 -8.47 0.07
N ARG A 24 9.29 -9.41 1.02
CA ARG A 24 8.31 -10.49 1.16
C ARG A 24 7.19 -10.06 2.09
N VAL A 25 5.96 -10.36 1.70
CA VAL A 25 4.74 -10.08 2.46
C VAL A 25 3.95 -11.35 2.67
N LYS A 26 3.16 -11.40 3.74
CA LYS A 26 2.17 -12.45 4.03
C LYS A 26 0.79 -11.83 4.28
N PRO A 27 -0.30 -12.62 4.29
CA PRO A 27 -1.62 -12.12 4.62
C PRO A 27 -1.62 -11.38 5.97
N GLY A 28 -2.16 -10.16 5.98
CA GLY A 28 -2.22 -9.28 7.16
C GLY A 28 -1.04 -8.32 7.31
N ASP A 29 0.02 -8.42 6.50
CA ASP A 29 1.09 -7.41 6.52
C ASP A 29 0.57 -6.10 5.90
N VAL A 30 0.77 -4.98 6.58
CA VAL A 30 0.39 -3.65 6.08
C VAL A 30 1.30 -3.24 4.92
N LEU A 31 0.71 -2.78 3.82
CA LEU A 31 1.42 -2.38 2.60
C LEU A 31 1.48 -0.85 2.44
N CYS A 32 0.40 -0.16 2.82
CA CYS A 32 0.27 1.29 2.72
C CYS A 32 -0.89 1.79 3.58
N ILE A 33 -1.05 3.11 3.64
CA ILE A 33 -2.26 3.77 4.13
C ILE A 33 -2.97 4.49 2.98
N ILE A 34 -4.30 4.46 2.98
CA ILE A 34 -5.12 5.38 2.20
C ILE A 34 -5.88 6.31 3.16
N GLU A 35 -5.59 7.60 3.06
CA GLU A 35 -6.33 8.64 3.78
C GLU A 35 -7.61 8.98 3.04
N ALA A 36 -8.74 8.85 3.72
CA ALA A 36 -10.04 9.25 3.20
C ALA A 36 -10.85 9.94 4.31
N MET A 37 -11.27 11.18 4.07
CA MET A 37 -12.07 11.95 5.03
C MET A 37 -11.44 12.06 6.43
N LYS A 38 -10.11 12.25 6.50
CA LYS A 38 -9.27 12.28 7.71
C LYS A 38 -9.10 10.93 8.42
N LEU A 39 -9.57 9.83 7.83
CA LEU A 39 -9.33 8.48 8.34
C LEU A 39 -8.17 7.85 7.59
N MET A 40 -7.19 7.35 8.34
CA MET A 40 -6.06 6.61 7.81
C MET A 40 -6.43 5.12 7.77
N ASN A 41 -6.65 4.57 6.58
CA ASN A 41 -7.03 3.17 6.40
C ASN A 41 -5.81 2.37 6.00
N GLU A 42 -5.39 1.43 6.84
CA GLU A 42 -4.33 0.48 6.51
C GLU A 42 -4.82 -0.49 5.45
N ILE A 43 -3.97 -0.71 4.44
CA ILE A 43 -4.22 -1.69 3.38
C ILE A 43 -3.29 -2.85 3.61
N GLU A 44 -3.86 -4.01 3.94
CA GLU A 44 -3.12 -5.23 4.20
C GLU A 44 -2.96 -6.07 2.93
N SER A 45 -1.90 -6.87 2.86
CA SER A 45 -1.78 -7.93 1.86
C SER A 45 -2.80 -9.03 2.15
N GLU A 46 -3.46 -9.54 1.12
CA GLU A 46 -4.34 -10.73 1.21
C GLU A 46 -3.60 -12.02 0.86
N VAL A 47 -2.36 -11.90 0.36
CA VAL A 47 -1.58 -13.01 -0.20
C VAL A 47 -0.17 -13.03 0.36
N ALA A 48 0.47 -14.20 0.25
CA ALA A 48 1.91 -14.34 0.46
C ALA A 48 2.64 -14.18 -0.88
N GLY A 49 3.77 -13.45 -0.87
CA GLY A 49 4.58 -13.26 -2.07
C GLY A 49 5.64 -12.18 -1.92
N THR A 50 6.17 -11.73 -3.06
CA THR A 50 7.19 -10.67 -3.12
C THR A 50 6.63 -9.42 -3.81
N VAL A 51 6.83 -8.24 -3.22
CA VAL A 51 6.49 -6.96 -3.85
C VAL A 51 7.43 -6.73 -5.03
N THR A 52 6.87 -6.67 -6.23
CA THR A 52 7.64 -6.46 -7.46
C THR A 52 7.58 -5.03 -7.98
N GLU A 53 6.44 -4.36 -7.78
CA GLU A 53 6.24 -2.97 -8.20
C GLU A 53 5.31 -2.25 -7.23
N ILE A 54 5.58 -0.97 -6.98
CA ILE A 54 4.68 -0.03 -6.31
C ILE A 54 4.20 0.93 -7.40
N LEU A 55 2.90 0.90 -7.69
CA LEU A 55 2.31 1.52 -8.88
C LEU A 55 1.83 2.95 -8.65
N VAL A 56 1.90 3.42 -7.40
CA VAL A 56 1.43 4.74 -6.98
C VAL A 56 2.53 5.45 -6.20
N GLU A 57 2.74 6.73 -6.50
CA GLU A 57 3.70 7.57 -5.78
C GLU A 57 3.14 8.04 -4.43
N ASN A 58 4.02 8.30 -3.47
CA ASN A 58 3.61 8.79 -2.16
C ASN A 58 2.85 10.13 -2.27
N ALA A 59 1.80 10.29 -1.47
CA ALA A 59 0.92 11.46 -1.43
C ALA A 59 0.14 11.73 -2.74
N GLN A 60 -0.04 10.72 -3.59
CA GLN A 60 -0.90 10.84 -4.77
C GLN A 60 -2.34 10.40 -4.49
N PRO A 61 -3.34 11.02 -5.18
CA PRO A 61 -4.71 10.55 -5.12
C PRO A 61 -4.83 9.17 -5.78
N VAL A 62 -5.73 8.36 -5.23
CA VAL A 62 -6.12 7.06 -5.78
C VAL A 62 -7.63 6.94 -5.91
N GLU A 63 -8.06 6.23 -6.95
CA GLU A 63 -9.46 5.91 -7.20
C GLU A 63 -9.80 4.48 -6.77
N TYR A 64 -11.09 4.21 -6.61
CA TYR A 64 -11.59 2.85 -6.37
C TYR A 64 -11.12 1.91 -7.48
N ASP A 65 -10.75 0.68 -7.13
CA ASP A 65 -10.18 -0.34 -8.02
C ASP A 65 -8.83 0.00 -8.68
N GLN A 66 -8.23 1.16 -8.41
CA GLN A 66 -6.89 1.49 -8.94
C GLN A 66 -5.81 0.51 -8.43
N PRO A 67 -5.01 -0.12 -9.30
CA PRO A 67 -3.90 -0.96 -8.87
C PRO A 67 -2.87 -0.20 -8.03
N LEU A 68 -2.49 -0.77 -6.87
CA LEU A 68 -1.53 -0.15 -5.94
C LEU A 68 -0.16 -0.83 -5.96
N PHE A 69 -0.16 -2.16 -5.95
CA PHE A 69 1.04 -2.99 -5.90
C PHE A 69 0.95 -4.13 -6.91
N ARG A 70 2.10 -4.59 -7.37
CA ARG A 70 2.23 -5.88 -8.07
C ARG A 70 2.96 -6.86 -7.17
N ILE A 71 2.29 -7.94 -6.79
CA ILE A 71 2.86 -9.00 -5.97
C ILE A 71 3.04 -10.25 -6.84
N ARG A 72 4.25 -10.80 -6.85
CA ARG A 72 4.50 -12.13 -7.39
C ARG A 72 4.22 -13.13 -6.27
N LEU A 73 3.24 -14.00 -6.47
CA LEU A 73 2.91 -15.07 -5.54
C LEU A 73 4.07 -16.06 -5.46
N ASP A 74 4.30 -16.57 -4.25
CA ASP A 74 5.21 -17.69 -4.00
C ASP A 74 4.56 -19.05 -4.36
#